data_AF-C9QI14-F1
#
_entry.id   AF-C9QI14-F1
#
_cell.length_a   1.000
_cell.length_b   1.000
_cell.length_c   1.000
_cell.angle_alpha   90.00
_cell.angle_beta   90.00
_cell.angle_gamma   90.00
#
_symmetry.space_group_name_H-M   'P 1'
#
loop_
_entity.id
_entity.type
_entity.pdbx_description
1 polymer ?
#
loop_
_entity_poly.entity_id
_entity_poly.type
_entity_poly.pdbx_seq_one_letter_code
_entity_poly.pdbx_strand_id
1 'polypeptide(L)' 'MAFHLTQQLNISDQVDIVDIAFDDELFSRYGVTIPVLNYQGNELNWPFDLEQLQAWLDNNGIANN' A
#
# COMPACT_ATOMS: atom_id res chain seq x y z
N MET A 1 9.07 2.92 7.25
CA MET A 1 7.86 3.57 6.70
C MET A 1 7.34 2.67 5.59
N ALA A 2 6.02 2.54 5.41
CA ALA A 2 5.41 1.63 4.44
C ALA A 2 6.05 1.68 3.05
N PHE A 3 6.27 2.90 2.55
CA PHE A 3 6.90 3.14 1.24
C PHE A 3 8.33 2.58 1.13
N HIS A 4 9.09 2.53 2.22
CA HIS A 4 10.45 1.98 2.16
C HIS A 4 10.44 0.46 1.89
N LEU A 5 9.41 -0.26 2.34
CA LEU A 5 9.25 -1.69 2.05
C LEU A 5 8.95 -1.92 0.56
N THR A 6 8.19 -1.03 -0.08
CA THR A 6 7.91 -1.12 -1.52
C THR A 6 9.18 -0.89 -2.34
N GLN A 7 10.07 0.01 -1.90
CA GLN A 7 11.39 0.20 -2.49
C GLN A 7 12.29 -1.03 -2.32
N GLN A 8 12.27 -1.68 -1.15
CA GLN A 8 13.03 -2.91 -0.90
C GLN A 8 12.60 -4.05 -1.83
N LEU A 9 11.32 -4.10 -2.18
CA LEU A 9 10.75 -5.07 -3.12
C LEU A 9 10.85 -4.65 -4.60
N ASN A 10 11.48 -3.51 -4.91
CA ASN A 10 11.56 -2.95 -6.28
C ASN A 10 10.18 -2.76 -6.95
N ILE A 11 9.11 -2.67 -6.18
CA ILE A 11 7.76 -2.40 -6.68
C ILE A 11 7.38 -0.92 -6.58
N SER A 12 8.27 -0.06 -6.08
CA SER A 12 8.01 1.37 -5.93
C SER A 12 7.60 2.07 -7.22
N ASP A 13 8.03 1.57 -8.38
CA ASP A 13 7.62 2.07 -9.69
C ASP A 13 6.18 1.71 -10.06
N GLN A 14 5.65 0.63 -9.49
CA GLN A 14 4.28 0.14 -9.68
C GLN A 14 3.30 0.69 -8.63
N VAL A 15 3.79 1.48 -7.66
CA VAL A 15 2.98 2.05 -6.58
C VAL A 15 2.68 3.50 -6.91
N ASP A 16 1.40 3.82 -7.07
CA ASP A 16 0.94 5.19 -7.22
C ASP A 16 0.70 5.82 -5.84
N ILE A 17 1.30 6.99 -5.61
CA ILE A 17 1.12 7.74 -4.35
C ILE A 17 -0.03 8.73 -4.55
N VAL A 18 -1.17 8.41 -3.95
CA VAL A 18 -2.33 9.29 -3.93
C VAL A 18 -2.33 10.12 -2.65
N ASP A 19 -2.33 11.44 -2.79
CA ASP A 19 -2.51 12.36 -1.65
C ASP A 19 -4.00 12.47 -1.33
N ILE A 20 -4.37 12.05 -0.12
CA ILE A 20 -5.76 12.06 0.34
C ILE A 20 -6.16 13.37 1.04
N ALA A 21 -5.25 14.34 1.20
CA ALA A 21 -5.49 15.56 1.97
C ALA A 21 -6.59 16.45 1.38
N PHE A 22 -6.88 16.31 0.09
CA PHE A 22 -7.91 17.07 -0.63
C PHE A 22 -9.15 16.25 -0.99
N ASP A 23 -9.20 14.97 -0.60
CA ASP A 23 -10.28 14.06 -0.93
C ASP A 23 -10.99 13.64 0.37
N ASP A 24 -12.10 14.29 0.70
CA ASP A 24 -12.83 14.09 1.96
C ASP A 24 -13.25 12.63 2.20
N GLU A 25 -13.57 11.86 1.15
CA GLU A 25 -13.93 10.44 1.31
C GLU A 25 -12.71 9.61 1.69
N LEU A 26 -11.59 9.79 1.00
CA LEU A 26 -10.34 9.10 1.33
C LEU A 26 -9.76 9.58 2.65
N PHE A 27 -9.85 10.87 2.96
CA PHE A 27 -9.42 11.46 4.22
C PHE A 27 -10.26 10.93 5.40
N SER A 28 -11.57 10.82 5.24
CA SER A 28 -12.43 10.26 6.29
C SER A 28 -12.18 8.76 6.49
N ARG A 29 -11.85 8.01 5.44
CA ARG A 29 -11.59 6.56 5.52
C ARG A 29 -10.18 6.24 6.02
N TYR A 30 -9.17 6.97 5.54
CA TYR A 30 -7.76 6.64 5.75
C TYR A 30 -6.96 7.69 6.52
N GLY A 31 -7.52 8.87 6.82
CA GLY A 31 -6.79 9.97 7.46
C GLY A 31 -6.13 9.62 8.80
N VAL A 32 -6.57 8.55 9.47
CA VAL A 32 -5.97 8.01 10.71
C VAL A 32 -5.16 6.72 10.52
N THR A 33 -5.30 6.04 9.38
CA THR A 33 -4.63 4.76 9.07
C THR A 33 -3.56 4.88 8.00
N ILE A 34 -3.40 6.03 7.35
CA ILE A 34 -2.29 6.27 6.41
C ILE A 34 -0.94 6.04 7.11
N PRO A 35 -0.01 5.29 6.47
CA PRO A 35 -0.06 4.80 5.09
C PRO A 35 -0.87 3.50 4.93
N VAL A 36 -1.70 3.42 3.88
CA VAL A 36 -2.45 2.21 3.48
C VAL A 36 -2.13 1.89 2.02
N LEU A 37 -1.89 0.62 1.70
CA LEU A 37 -1.82 0.16 0.32
C LEU A 37 -3.18 -0.43 -0.07
N ASN A 38 -3.72 -0.03 -1.21
CA ASN A 38 -4.95 -0.59 -1.75
C ASN A 38 -4.68 -1.13 -3.15
N TYR A 39 -5.17 -2.34 -3.44
CA TYR A 39 -5.17 -2.90 -4.78
C TYR A 39 -6.46 -3.67 -5.04
N GLN A 40 -7.24 -3.21 -6.01
CA GLN A 40 -8.51 -3.82 -6.43
C GLN A 40 -9.45 -4.18 -5.26
N GLY A 41 -9.43 -3.40 -4.18
CA GLY A 41 -10.27 -3.64 -3.00
C GLY A 41 -9.62 -4.44 -1.87
N ASN A 42 -8.40 -4.97 -2.05
CA ASN A 42 -7.59 -5.47 -0.94
C ASN A 42 -6.82 -4.31 -0.32
N GLU A 43 -6.88 -4.18 1.01
CA GLU A 43 -6.23 -3.11 1.77
C GLU A 43 -5.17 -3.71 2.69
N LEU A 44 -3.95 -3.19 2.63
CA LEU A 44 -2.89 -3.50 3.58
C LEU A 44 -2.64 -2.26 4.44
N ASN A 45 -3.15 -2.32 5.66
CA ASN A 45 -3.03 -1.26 6.65
C ASN A 45 -1.68 -1.34 7.35
N TRP A 46 -0.96 -0.22 7.45
CA TRP A 46 0.22 -0.14 8.29
C TRP A 46 -0.16 -0.33 9.77
N PRO A 47 0.68 -0.98 10.61
CA PRO A 47 2.02 -1.50 10.33
C PRO A 47 2.03 -2.92 9.73
N PHE A 48 2.89 -3.12 8.74
CA PHE A 48 3.18 -4.44 8.17
C PHE A 48 4.68 -4.59 7.89
N ASP A 49 5.15 -5.82 7.84
CA ASP A 49 6.53 -6.18 7.52
C ASP A 49 6.70 -6.55 6.04
N LEU A 50 7.95 -6.74 5.64
CA LEU A 50 8.32 -7.10 4.27
C LEU A 50 7.67 -8.42 3.82
N GLU A 51 7.61 -9.42 4.71
CA GLU A 51 6.95 -10.71 4.44
C GLU A 51 5.44 -10.55 4.25
N GLN A 52 4.79 -9.72 5.08
CA GLN A 52 3.36 -9.44 4.99
C GLN A 52 3.03 -8.68 3.69
N LEU A 53 3.88 -7.70 3.33
CA LEU A 53 3.77 -7.00 2.06
C LEU A 53 3.94 -7.96 0.89
N GLN A 54 4.96 -8.82 0.90
CA GLN A 54 5.21 -9.77 -0.18
C GLN A 54 4.05 -10.77 -0.33
N ALA A 55 3.54 -11.32 0.78
CA ALA A 55 2.38 -12.19 0.76
C ALA A 55 1.13 -11.47 0.23
N TRP A 56 0.94 -10.20 0.61
CA TRP A 56 -0.16 -9.40 0.08
C TRP A 56 0.00 -9.14 -1.42
N LEU A 57 1.19 -8.81 -1.92
CA LEU A 57 1.45 -8.63 -3.35
C LEU A 57 1.22 -9.92 -4.14
N ASP A 58 1.62 -11.07 -3.60
CA ASP A 58 1.40 -12.39 -4.20
C ASP A 58 -0.09 -12.73 -4.27
N ASN A 59 -0.83 -12.54 -3.17
CA ASN A 59 -2.28 -12.73 -3.14
C ASN A 59 -3.02 -11.82 -4.13
N ASN A 60 -2.48 -10.65 -4.41
CA ASN A 60 -3.03 -9.69 -5.35
C ASN A 60 -2.50 -9.86 -6.80
N GLY A 61 -1.56 -10.78 -7.03
CA GLY A 61 -0.95 -10.98 -8.36
C GLY A 61 -0.08 -9.80 -8.84
N ILE A 62 0.40 -8.96 -7.92
CA ILE A 62 1.31 -7.84 -8.20
C ILE A 62 2.78 -8.32 -8.19
N ALA A 63 3.07 -9.38 -7.44
CA ALA A 63 4.39 -9.99 -7.41
C ALA A 63 4.71 -10.56 -8.81
N ASN A 64 5.47 -9.77 -9.58
CA ASN A 64 6.00 -10.20 -10.86
C ASN A 64 7.09 -11.24 -10.58
N ASN A 65 6.97 -12.39 -11.25
CA ASN A 65 7.94 -13.49 -11.20
C ASN A 65 9.33 -13.04 -11.66
#